data_AF-A0A7C6KRB6-F1
#
_entry.id   AF-A0A7C6KRB6-F1
#
_cell.length_a   1.000
_cell.length_b   1.000
_cell.length_c   1.000
_cell.angle_alpha   90.00
_cell.angle_beta   90.00
_cell.angle_gamma   90.00
#
_symmetry.space_group_name_H-M   'P 1'
#
loop_
_entity.id
_entity.type
_entity.pdbx_description
1 polymer ?
#
loop_
_entity_poly.entity_id
_entity_poly.type
_entity_poly.pdbx_seq_one_letter_code
_entity_poly.pdbx_strand_id
1 'polypeptide(L)'
;MKEIAALRKIKLALAGLVYFDDILKDEIGANFCLLLDQLTAKEIKCEDIYIQYQKFYKSLLGLTWSEYLVNLLFKSQNAFTVQAAAQGLEGVDSLMQEHVASDLKIFQDLAKITAQDILALVAKRFVKEMTEIDKEIFSAELSPENWPVWQVTPIKAKTANTGNKKEFMSATEWLETVRREFYERFVAAENWTENVSLLADYYHWVGFGIFARYAAFNVQEHGQWLEGIAKNDPIRIDNLICQEREQAIVLRNTEAFLQGYPANNIILYGNRGTGKSSLVKALLNEYISRGLRLVQLPKNRINLFPGLIAKLAKIPLKFIIFIDDLSFNEEENDYKNLKSLLEGGVESRPANVLVYATSNRKHLIRESFAGRRTDDVHAQDTMEEKLSLADRFGITVTFLSPDQETFLKIVEGLAVQNGITLEKEELRKRALQWVLMHNGRSGRTARQFINHLLAEHHMSS
;
A
#
# COMPACT_ATOMS: atom_id res chain seq x y z
N MET A 1 42.66 20.10 0.73
CA MET A 1 41.87 21.16 1.39
C MET A 1 40.56 21.47 0.68
N LYS A 2 40.52 21.68 -0.66
CA LYS A 2 39.26 21.94 -1.40
C LYS A 2 38.20 20.83 -1.26
N GLU A 3 38.60 19.57 -1.31
CA GLU A 3 37.67 18.43 -1.19
C GLU A 3 37.11 18.25 0.24
N ILE A 4 37.93 18.45 1.27
CA ILE A 4 37.47 18.43 2.68
C ILE A 4 36.48 19.58 2.94
N ALA A 5 36.73 20.76 2.36
CA ALA A 5 35.79 21.87 2.44
C ALA A 5 34.46 21.56 1.74
N ALA A 6 34.48 20.81 0.62
CA ALA A 6 33.28 20.34 -0.05
C ALA A 6 32.46 19.37 0.83
N LEU A 7 33.11 18.38 1.46
CA LEU A 7 32.43 17.47 2.40
C LEU A 7 31.87 18.19 3.62
N ARG A 8 32.60 19.16 4.19
CA ARG A 8 32.07 20.00 5.27
C ARG A 8 30.88 20.83 4.82
N LYS A 9 30.89 21.34 3.59
CA LYS A 9 29.74 22.05 3.02
C LYS A 9 28.52 21.14 2.90
N ILE A 10 28.70 19.90 2.42
CA ILE A 10 27.64 18.89 2.33
C ILE A 10 27.09 18.56 3.73
N LYS A 11 27.96 18.34 4.72
CA LYS A 11 27.56 18.10 6.10
C LYS A 11 26.71 19.26 6.67
N LEU A 12 27.15 20.50 6.45
CA LEU A 12 26.40 21.68 6.89
C LEU A 12 25.07 21.82 6.14
N ALA A 13 25.02 21.46 4.87
CA ALA A 13 23.79 21.45 4.08
C ALA A 13 22.80 20.39 4.61
N LEU A 14 23.26 19.17 4.90
CA LEU A 14 22.47 18.11 5.54
C LEU A 14 21.85 18.56 6.88
N ALA A 15 22.61 19.29 7.70
CA ALA A 15 22.11 19.85 8.96
C ALA A 15 21.07 20.98 8.76
N GLY A 16 20.98 21.54 7.55
CA GLY A 16 20.03 22.59 7.19
C GLY A 16 18.78 22.09 6.46
N LEU A 17 18.58 20.78 6.32
CA LEU A 17 17.36 20.21 5.74
C LEU A 17 16.13 20.60 6.57
N VAL A 18 15.04 20.96 5.87
CA VAL A 18 13.82 21.45 6.52
C VAL A 18 12.73 20.39 6.58
N TYR A 19 12.43 19.74 5.45
CA TYR A 19 11.32 18.78 5.32
C TYR A 19 11.81 17.34 5.21
N PHE A 20 12.95 17.12 4.58
CA PHE A 20 13.48 15.78 4.29
C PHE A 20 14.65 15.39 5.21
N ASP A 21 14.54 15.72 6.50
CA ASP A 21 15.52 15.38 7.53
C ASP A 21 15.55 13.88 7.89
N ASP A 22 14.65 13.07 7.30
CA ASP A 22 14.56 11.62 7.50
C ASP A 22 15.89 10.90 7.21
N ILE A 23 16.71 11.44 6.30
CA ILE A 23 18.06 10.92 6.01
C ILE A 23 18.97 10.92 7.24
N LEU A 24 18.74 11.82 8.19
CA LEU A 24 19.51 11.92 9.43
C LEU A 24 19.06 10.87 10.46
N LYS A 25 17.86 10.29 10.29
CA LYS A 25 17.23 9.33 11.21
C LYS A 25 17.33 7.89 10.71
N ASP A 26 17.36 7.71 9.39
CA ASP A 26 17.51 6.41 8.73
C ASP A 26 18.92 5.83 8.91
N GLU A 27 19.03 4.52 9.07
CA GLU A 27 20.29 3.81 9.33
C GLU A 27 21.38 4.10 8.28
N ILE A 28 21.03 4.08 7.00
CA ILE A 28 22.00 4.25 5.90
C ILE A 28 22.54 5.68 5.91
N GLY A 29 21.64 6.66 6.01
CA GLY A 29 21.98 8.08 6.01
C GLY A 29 22.73 8.49 7.28
N ALA A 30 22.38 7.95 8.45
CA ALA A 30 23.13 8.13 9.69
C ALA A 30 24.55 7.57 9.57
N ASN A 31 24.71 6.36 9.00
CA ASN A 31 26.02 5.77 8.76
C ASN A 31 26.88 6.60 7.80
N PHE A 32 26.26 7.19 6.77
CA PHE A 32 26.92 8.11 5.84
C PHE A 32 27.36 9.41 6.54
N CYS A 33 26.50 10.01 7.34
CA CYS A 33 26.83 11.22 8.11
C CYS A 33 28.00 10.97 9.07
N LEU A 34 28.00 9.85 9.78
CA LEU A 34 29.11 9.45 10.66
C LEU A 34 30.43 9.25 9.90
N LEU A 35 30.37 8.69 8.69
CA LEU A 35 31.55 8.57 7.82
C LEU A 35 32.08 9.97 7.44
N LEU A 36 31.20 10.90 7.05
CA LEU A 36 31.59 12.29 6.77
C LEU A 36 32.20 12.98 7.99
N ASP A 37 31.68 12.72 9.19
CA ASP A 37 32.18 13.28 10.44
C ASP A 37 33.62 12.84 10.72
N GLN A 38 33.91 11.55 10.58
CA GLN A 38 35.25 11.01 10.76
C GLN A 38 36.22 11.54 9.69
N LEU A 39 35.80 11.65 8.43
CA LEU A 39 36.64 12.16 7.34
C LEU A 39 36.95 13.66 7.46
N THR A 40 36.03 14.43 8.05
CA THR A 40 36.14 15.89 8.20
C THR A 40 36.71 16.34 9.55
N ALA A 41 36.96 15.41 10.47
CA ALA A 41 37.58 15.63 11.77
C ALA A 41 38.98 16.27 11.64
N LYS A 42 39.44 16.97 12.70
CA LYS A 42 40.78 17.57 12.70
C LYS A 42 41.87 16.50 12.69
N GLU A 43 41.68 15.46 13.48
CA GLU A 43 42.51 14.28 13.58
C GLU A 43 41.67 13.07 13.17
N ILE A 44 42.26 12.16 12.40
CA ILE A 44 41.58 10.94 11.94
C ILE A 44 42.10 9.71 12.69
N LYS A 45 41.25 8.69 12.78
CA LYS A 45 41.62 7.33 13.18
C LYS A 45 41.30 6.41 12.02
N CYS A 46 42.32 5.75 11.45
CA CYS A 46 42.17 4.96 10.23
C CYS A 46 41.22 3.77 10.42
N GLU A 47 41.30 3.09 11.57
CA GLU A 47 40.40 1.99 11.97
C GLU A 47 38.94 2.42 12.03
N ASP A 48 38.66 3.57 12.66
CA ASP A 48 37.30 4.09 12.78
C ASP A 48 36.68 4.40 11.41
N ILE A 49 37.47 5.01 10.51
CA ILE A 49 37.05 5.31 9.13
C ILE A 49 36.76 4.03 8.35
N TYR A 50 37.63 3.02 8.47
CA TYR A 50 37.44 1.73 7.81
C TYR A 50 36.16 1.04 8.30
N ILE A 51 35.99 0.92 9.62
CA ILE A 51 34.80 0.30 10.22
C ILE A 51 33.53 1.04 9.78
N GLN A 52 33.54 2.36 9.78
CA GLN A 52 32.37 3.15 9.42
C GLN A 52 32.05 3.08 7.93
N TYR A 53 33.08 3.06 7.06
CA TYR A 53 32.91 2.81 5.63
C TYR A 53 32.25 1.44 5.39
N GLN A 54 32.74 0.39 6.04
CA GLN A 54 32.18 -0.97 5.92
C GLN A 54 30.74 -1.06 6.43
N LYS A 55 30.41 -0.36 7.54
CA LYS A 55 29.03 -0.25 8.03
C LYS A 55 28.12 0.42 7.02
N PHE A 56 28.53 1.57 6.49
CA PHE A 56 27.77 2.28 5.45
C PHE A 56 27.57 1.39 4.22
N TYR A 57 28.64 0.81 3.68
CA TYR A 57 28.57 -0.08 2.52
C TYR A 57 27.64 -1.28 2.75
N LYS A 58 27.75 -1.95 3.91
CA LYS A 58 26.84 -3.05 4.28
C LYS A 58 25.38 -2.60 4.34
N SER A 59 25.11 -1.43 4.91
CA SER A 59 23.75 -0.90 5.02
C SER A 59 23.14 -0.55 3.65
N LEU A 60 23.98 -0.19 2.66
CA LEU A 60 23.55 0.15 1.31
C LEU A 60 23.36 -1.08 0.38
N LEU A 61 23.75 -2.29 0.81
CA LEU A 61 23.70 -3.49 -0.05
C LEU A 61 22.31 -3.73 -0.64
N GLY A 62 22.26 -3.93 -1.96
CA GLY A 62 21.02 -4.18 -2.71
C GLY A 62 20.32 -2.94 -3.25
N LEU A 63 20.85 -1.74 -2.98
CA LEU A 63 20.37 -0.46 -3.54
C LEU A 63 21.56 0.36 -4.06
N THR A 64 21.31 1.21 -5.06
CA THR A 64 22.26 2.29 -5.36
C THR A 64 22.06 3.47 -4.41
N TRP A 65 23.09 4.31 -4.25
CA TRP A 65 23.01 5.51 -3.41
C TRP A 65 21.89 6.46 -3.86
N SER A 66 21.77 6.70 -5.17
CA SER A 66 20.71 7.54 -5.74
C SER A 66 19.33 6.93 -5.55
N GLU A 67 19.18 5.60 -5.74
CA GLU A 67 17.91 4.91 -5.45
C GLU A 67 17.51 5.05 -3.99
N TYR A 68 18.46 4.91 -3.06
CA TYR A 68 18.21 5.10 -1.64
C TYR A 68 17.68 6.51 -1.36
N LEU A 69 18.37 7.55 -1.85
CA LEU A 69 17.99 8.95 -1.63
C LEU A 69 16.58 9.27 -2.16
N VAL A 70 16.26 8.87 -3.39
CA VAL A 70 14.94 9.12 -3.98
C VAL A 70 13.85 8.31 -3.25
N ASN A 71 14.14 7.06 -2.86
CA ASN A 71 13.22 6.26 -2.07
C ASN A 71 12.94 6.89 -0.70
N LEU A 72 13.92 7.57 -0.10
CA LEU A 72 13.75 8.27 1.16
C LEU A 72 12.83 9.47 1.00
N LEU A 73 12.99 10.26 -0.07
CA LEU A 73 12.03 11.32 -0.43
C LEU A 73 10.62 10.75 -0.57
N PHE A 74 10.43 9.72 -1.40
CA PHE A 74 9.11 9.12 -1.66
C PHE A 74 8.42 8.53 -0.43
N LYS A 75 9.18 8.10 0.58
CA LYS A 75 8.65 7.54 1.83
C LYS A 75 8.44 8.58 2.93
N SER A 76 8.99 9.79 2.78
CA SER A 76 8.96 10.82 3.81
C SER A 76 7.53 11.18 4.23
N GLN A 77 7.36 11.51 5.51
CA GLN A 77 6.10 11.95 6.07
C GLN A 77 6.32 13.27 6.82
N ASN A 78 5.89 14.37 6.21
CA ASN A 78 6.04 15.72 6.74
C ASN A 78 4.86 16.60 6.29
N ALA A 79 4.87 17.88 6.67
CA ALA A 79 3.77 18.79 6.33
C ALA A 79 3.60 18.98 4.81
N PHE A 80 4.70 19.01 4.04
CA PHE A 80 4.65 19.09 2.58
C PHE A 80 3.99 17.86 1.97
N THR A 81 4.38 16.64 2.37
CA THR A 81 3.81 15.42 1.78
C THR A 81 2.31 15.29 2.06
N VAL A 82 1.84 15.76 3.22
CA VAL A 82 0.41 15.80 3.57
C VAL A 82 -0.35 16.83 2.73
N GLN A 83 0.15 18.06 2.59
CA GLN A 83 -0.53 19.08 1.76
C GLN A 83 -0.55 18.69 0.28
N ALA A 84 0.59 18.23 -0.24
CA ALA A 84 0.72 17.76 -1.62
C ALA A 84 -0.20 16.56 -1.90
N ALA A 85 -0.31 15.61 -0.98
CA ALA A 85 -1.23 14.48 -1.15
C ALA A 85 -2.70 14.93 -1.23
N ALA A 86 -3.09 15.97 -0.50
CA ALA A 86 -4.46 16.46 -0.47
C ALA A 86 -4.90 17.21 -1.73
N GLN A 87 -4.04 18.08 -2.25
CA GLN A 87 -4.43 19.09 -3.25
C GLN A 87 -3.40 19.24 -4.39
N GLY A 88 -2.43 18.33 -4.48
CA GLY A 88 -1.31 18.48 -5.41
C GLY A 88 -0.45 19.70 -5.06
N LEU A 89 0.28 20.22 -6.04
CA LEU A 89 1.15 21.39 -5.85
C LEU A 89 0.35 22.67 -5.52
N GLU A 90 -0.87 22.80 -6.04
CA GLU A 90 -1.70 24.00 -5.86
C GLU A 90 -2.07 24.26 -4.40
N GLY A 91 -2.20 23.21 -3.58
CA GLY A 91 -2.48 23.33 -2.16
C GLY A 91 -1.25 23.52 -1.27
N VAL A 92 -0.06 23.56 -1.84
CA VAL A 92 1.20 23.78 -1.11
C VAL A 92 1.58 25.25 -1.21
N ASP A 93 1.86 25.89 -0.07
CA ASP A 93 2.27 27.29 -0.05
C ASP A 93 3.64 27.52 -0.73
N SER A 94 3.82 28.70 -1.32
CA SER A 94 5.02 29.01 -2.11
C SER A 94 6.32 28.93 -1.30
N LEU A 95 6.29 29.30 -0.02
CA LEU A 95 7.47 29.24 0.84
C LEU A 95 7.90 27.78 1.11
N MET A 96 6.93 26.90 1.35
CA MET A 96 7.16 25.47 1.48
C MET A 96 7.73 24.87 0.18
N GLN A 97 7.22 25.28 -0.98
CA GLN A 97 7.78 24.84 -2.27
C GLN A 97 9.24 25.28 -2.44
N GLU A 98 9.60 26.51 -2.05
CA GLU A 98 10.98 27.00 -2.10
C GLU A 98 11.92 26.22 -1.16
N HIS A 99 11.47 25.94 0.06
CA HIS A 99 12.23 25.12 1.01
C HIS A 99 12.42 23.68 0.52
N VAL A 100 11.38 23.07 -0.05
CA VAL A 100 11.47 21.75 -0.67
C VAL A 100 12.44 21.77 -1.85
N ALA A 101 12.41 22.80 -2.71
CA ALA A 101 13.38 22.94 -3.79
C ALA A 101 14.83 23.03 -3.27
N SER A 102 15.05 23.75 -2.16
CA SER A 102 16.34 23.81 -1.48
C SER A 102 16.80 22.45 -0.96
N ASP A 103 15.92 21.69 -0.29
CA ASP A 103 16.21 20.33 0.16
C ASP A 103 16.53 19.42 -1.03
N LEU A 104 15.77 19.49 -2.13
CA LEU A 104 16.01 18.69 -3.34
C LEU A 104 17.36 18.98 -3.99
N LYS A 105 17.83 20.23 -3.93
CA LYS A 105 19.18 20.60 -4.38
C LYS A 105 20.25 19.88 -3.56
N ILE A 106 20.07 19.79 -2.25
CA ILE A 106 20.98 19.07 -1.35
C ILE A 106 20.99 17.58 -1.69
N PHE A 107 19.80 16.99 -1.88
CA PHE A 107 19.67 15.60 -2.32
C PHE A 107 20.34 15.32 -3.67
N GLN A 108 20.27 16.27 -4.61
CA GLN A 108 20.95 16.14 -5.89
C GLN A 108 22.48 16.19 -5.74
N ASP A 109 22.98 17.09 -4.90
CA ASP A 109 24.42 17.19 -4.62
C ASP A 109 24.93 15.95 -3.88
N LEU A 110 24.12 15.36 -3.00
CA LEU A 110 24.40 14.07 -2.37
C LEU A 110 24.44 12.93 -3.40
N ALA A 111 23.48 12.88 -4.33
CA ALA A 111 23.40 11.83 -5.35
C ALA A 111 24.61 11.82 -6.30
N LYS A 112 25.31 12.96 -6.45
CA LYS A 112 26.55 13.07 -7.24
C LYS A 112 27.77 12.47 -6.54
N ILE A 113 27.72 12.19 -5.24
CA ILE A 113 28.84 11.64 -4.48
C ILE A 113 29.02 10.17 -4.85
N THR A 114 30.19 9.84 -5.39
CA THR A 114 30.56 8.46 -5.75
C THR A 114 31.43 7.81 -4.68
N ALA A 115 31.55 6.48 -4.72
CA ALA A 115 32.49 5.79 -3.82
C ALA A 115 33.93 6.21 -4.10
N GLN A 116 34.27 6.48 -5.36
CA GLN A 116 35.58 6.94 -5.77
C GLN A 116 35.93 8.29 -5.14
N ASP A 117 34.98 9.22 -5.05
CA ASP A 117 35.22 10.51 -4.39
C ASP A 117 35.58 10.35 -2.92
N ILE A 118 34.87 9.44 -2.22
CA ILE A 118 35.12 9.14 -0.81
C ILE A 118 36.46 8.40 -0.64
N LEU A 119 36.72 7.36 -1.43
CA LEU A 119 37.97 6.58 -1.36
C LEU A 119 39.20 7.42 -1.72
N ALA A 120 39.10 8.30 -2.72
CA ALA A 120 40.18 9.24 -3.05
C ALA A 120 40.50 10.18 -1.89
N LEU A 121 39.47 10.60 -1.14
CA LEU A 121 39.65 11.44 0.05
C LEU A 121 40.24 10.66 1.22
N VAL A 122 39.81 9.40 1.43
CA VAL A 122 40.41 8.48 2.40
C VAL A 122 41.89 8.31 2.12
N ALA A 123 42.27 7.97 0.88
CA ALA A 123 43.66 7.77 0.48
C ALA A 123 44.52 9.01 0.75
N LYS A 124 44.04 10.21 0.38
CA LYS A 124 44.77 11.48 0.64
C LYS A 124 44.96 11.77 2.13
N ARG A 125 43.96 11.44 2.95
CA ARG A 125 43.99 11.64 4.41
C ARG A 125 44.92 10.65 5.08
N PHE A 126 44.82 9.38 4.69
CA PHE A 126 45.65 8.29 5.21
C PHE A 126 47.15 8.57 4.94
N VAL A 127 47.51 8.95 3.72
CA VAL A 127 48.91 9.31 3.38
C VAL A 127 49.49 10.41 4.29
N LYS A 128 48.65 11.37 4.72
CA LYS A 128 49.11 12.52 5.50
C LYS A 128 49.18 12.26 7.00
N GLU A 129 48.30 11.42 7.53
CA GLU A 129 48.01 11.35 8.97
C GLU A 129 48.20 9.94 9.55
N MET A 130 48.61 8.94 8.75
CA MET A 130 48.94 7.59 9.22
C MET A 130 50.19 7.52 10.09
N THR A 131 50.10 6.76 11.17
CA THR A 131 51.26 6.28 11.93
C THR A 131 51.96 5.13 11.20
N GLU A 132 53.16 4.74 11.63
CA GLU A 132 53.85 3.57 11.07
C GLU A 132 53.05 2.26 11.27
N ILE A 133 52.35 2.13 12.40
CA ILE A 133 51.47 0.99 12.68
C ILE A 133 50.29 0.98 11.70
N ASP A 134 49.68 2.14 11.43
CA ASP A 134 48.59 2.23 10.46
C ASP A 134 49.04 1.83 9.05
N LYS A 135 50.27 2.16 8.65
CA LYS A 135 50.81 1.78 7.33
C LYS A 135 50.96 0.26 7.19
N GLU A 136 51.30 -0.42 8.28
CA GLU A 136 51.37 -1.89 8.29
C GLU A 136 49.97 -2.51 8.23
N ILE A 137 49.03 -2.02 9.05
CA ILE A 137 47.65 -2.52 9.12
C ILE A 137 46.91 -2.31 7.79
N PHE A 138 46.95 -1.09 7.24
CA PHE A 138 46.24 -0.73 6.00
C PHE A 138 47.06 -1.00 4.73
N SER A 139 47.95 -1.98 4.78
CA SER A 139 48.66 -2.51 3.61
C SER A 139 47.86 -3.63 2.95
N ALA A 140 48.23 -3.97 1.71
CA ALA A 140 47.64 -5.07 0.94
C ALA A 140 46.10 -5.06 0.96
N GLU A 141 45.45 -6.08 1.52
CA GLU A 141 44.00 -6.29 1.49
C GLU A 141 43.19 -5.16 2.16
N LEU A 142 43.74 -4.53 3.21
CA LEU A 142 43.07 -3.44 3.92
C LEU A 142 43.36 -2.05 3.31
N SER A 143 44.17 -1.98 2.25
CA SER A 143 44.41 -0.71 1.54
C SER A 143 43.09 -0.11 1.04
N PRO A 144 42.88 1.22 1.19
CA PRO A 144 41.69 1.91 0.68
C PRO A 144 41.36 1.63 -0.80
N GLU A 145 42.38 1.30 -1.61
CA GLU A 145 42.22 0.96 -3.03
C GLU A 145 41.46 -0.36 -3.25
N ASN A 146 41.47 -1.25 -2.25
CA ASN A 146 40.81 -2.56 -2.29
C ASN A 146 39.43 -2.55 -1.60
N TRP A 147 38.99 -1.39 -1.09
CA TRP A 147 37.69 -1.30 -0.44
C TRP A 147 36.56 -1.39 -1.47
N PRO A 148 35.41 -2.00 -1.09
CA PRO A 148 34.33 -2.21 -2.03
C PRO A 148 33.69 -0.89 -2.45
N VAL A 149 33.35 -0.76 -3.73
CA VAL A 149 32.72 0.44 -4.33
C VAL A 149 31.21 0.19 -4.45
N TRP A 150 30.37 1.10 -3.95
CA TRP A 150 28.92 0.99 -4.17
C TRP A 150 28.56 1.29 -5.64
N GLN A 151 27.54 0.60 -6.15
CA GLN A 151 27.13 0.74 -7.55
C GLN A 151 26.60 2.16 -7.83
N VAL A 152 27.08 2.76 -8.91
CA VAL A 152 26.60 4.04 -9.46
C VAL A 152 25.59 3.80 -10.59
N THR A 153 25.55 2.59 -11.15
CA THR A 153 24.69 2.27 -12.27
C THR A 153 23.27 2.02 -11.78
N PRO A 154 22.26 2.76 -12.27
CA PRO A 154 20.87 2.42 -11.99
C PRO A 154 20.63 0.99 -12.47
N ILE A 155 19.88 0.21 -11.70
CA ILE A 155 19.40 -1.09 -12.16
C ILE A 155 18.73 -0.84 -13.51
N LYS A 156 19.27 -1.40 -14.59
CA LYS A 156 18.69 -1.24 -15.93
C LYS A 156 17.21 -1.63 -15.83
N ALA A 157 16.35 -0.63 -15.93
CA ALA A 157 14.92 -0.85 -16.00
C ALA A 157 14.67 -1.78 -17.17
N LYS A 158 14.08 -2.95 -16.90
CA LYS A 158 13.35 -3.64 -17.96
C LYS A 158 12.21 -2.70 -18.33
N THR A 159 12.40 -1.90 -19.38
CA THR A 159 11.34 -1.14 -20.04
C THR A 159 10.33 -2.14 -20.57
N ALA A 160 9.38 -2.52 -19.71
CA ALA A 160 8.16 -3.14 -20.15
C ALA A 160 7.33 -2.02 -20.78
N ASN A 161 7.13 -2.12 -22.09
CA ASN A 161 6.24 -1.25 -22.84
C ASN A 161 4.82 -1.37 -22.25
N THR A 162 4.42 -0.45 -21.36
CA THR A 162 3.19 -0.55 -20.51
C THR A 162 2.01 0.26 -21.04
N GLY A 163 2.11 0.85 -22.24
CA GLY A 163 1.10 1.75 -22.81
C GLY A 163 -0.34 1.22 -22.80
N ASN A 164 -0.54 -0.10 -22.92
CA ASN A 164 -1.86 -0.74 -22.89
C ASN A 164 -2.06 -1.75 -21.73
N LYS A 165 -1.12 -1.86 -20.77
CA LYS A 165 -1.19 -2.88 -19.70
C LYS A 165 -1.73 -2.38 -18.37
N LYS A 166 -1.82 -1.07 -18.15
CA LYS A 166 -2.26 -0.49 -16.86
C LYS A 166 -3.70 -0.87 -16.51
N GLU A 167 -4.57 -1.01 -17.52
CA GLU A 167 -5.96 -1.40 -17.32
C GLU A 167 -6.12 -2.79 -16.73
N PHE A 168 -5.13 -3.71 -16.82
CA PHE A 168 -5.22 -5.10 -16.34
C PHE A 168 -4.36 -5.45 -15.11
N MET A 169 -3.71 -4.46 -14.49
CA MET A 169 -2.83 -4.67 -13.34
C MET A 169 -3.59 -4.84 -12.01
N SER A 170 -3.05 -5.64 -11.10
CA SER A 170 -3.44 -5.57 -9.68
C SER A 170 -2.99 -4.25 -9.05
N ALA A 171 -3.58 -3.87 -7.92
CA ALA A 171 -3.24 -2.64 -7.23
C ALA A 171 -1.76 -2.56 -6.79
N THR A 172 -1.17 -3.71 -6.41
CA THR A 172 0.27 -3.79 -6.09
C THR A 172 1.11 -3.51 -7.33
N GLU A 173 0.83 -4.18 -8.45
CA GLU A 173 1.58 -4.00 -9.70
C GLU A 173 1.44 -2.57 -10.25
N TRP A 174 0.26 -1.96 -10.08
CA TRP A 174 0.03 -0.57 -10.44
C TRP A 174 0.93 0.37 -9.62
N LEU A 175 0.95 0.24 -8.28
CA LEU A 175 1.81 1.06 -7.42
C LEU A 175 3.30 0.89 -7.73
N GLU A 176 3.75 -0.35 -7.97
CA GLU A 176 5.12 -0.63 -8.36
C GLU A 176 5.49 0.01 -9.71
N THR A 177 4.60 -0.12 -10.69
CA THR A 177 4.79 0.44 -12.03
C THR A 177 4.86 1.97 -11.98
N VAL A 178 3.89 2.60 -11.32
CA VAL A 178 3.82 4.07 -11.22
C VAL A 178 5.01 4.62 -10.44
N ARG A 179 5.37 4.02 -9.30
CA ARG A 179 6.54 4.45 -8.53
C ARG A 179 7.83 4.35 -9.34
N ARG A 180 7.98 3.30 -10.15
CA ARG A 180 9.12 3.18 -11.07
C ARG A 180 9.12 4.28 -12.14
N GLU A 181 7.98 4.56 -12.75
CA GLU A 181 7.86 5.64 -13.75
C GLU A 181 8.21 7.01 -13.14
N PHE A 182 7.73 7.30 -11.93
CA PHE A 182 8.09 8.52 -11.20
C PHE A 182 9.58 8.58 -10.88
N TYR A 183 10.16 7.48 -10.42
CA TYR A 183 11.59 7.38 -10.15
C TYR A 183 12.43 7.66 -11.41
N GLU A 184 12.10 7.03 -12.54
CA GLU A 184 12.79 7.22 -13.81
C GLU A 184 12.71 8.68 -14.28
N ARG A 185 11.52 9.30 -14.22
CA ARG A 185 11.34 10.72 -14.56
C ARG A 185 12.11 11.64 -13.62
N PHE A 186 12.11 11.34 -12.32
CA PHE A 186 12.77 12.16 -11.30
C PHE A 186 14.29 12.20 -11.51
N VAL A 187 14.90 11.03 -11.72
CA VAL A 187 16.35 10.92 -11.91
C VAL A 187 16.80 11.41 -13.29
N ALA A 188 15.93 11.37 -14.31
CA ALA A 188 16.23 11.90 -15.64
C ALA A 188 16.34 13.44 -15.67
N ALA A 189 15.83 14.15 -14.67
CA ALA A 189 15.94 15.61 -14.60
C ALA A 189 17.38 16.06 -14.32
N GLU A 190 17.88 17.01 -15.12
CA GLU A 190 19.22 17.61 -14.91
C GLU A 190 19.29 18.43 -13.63
N ASN A 191 18.15 18.96 -13.17
CA ASN A 191 18.03 19.80 -11.98
C ASN A 191 16.87 19.32 -11.11
N TRP A 192 17.17 18.79 -9.93
CA TRP A 192 16.13 18.22 -9.06
C TRP A 192 15.26 19.30 -8.40
N THR A 193 15.68 20.56 -8.39
CA THR A 193 14.82 21.65 -7.86
C THR A 193 13.58 21.86 -8.72
N GLU A 194 13.56 21.40 -9.97
CA GLU A 194 12.40 21.47 -10.86
C GLU A 194 11.41 20.32 -10.59
N ASN A 195 11.82 19.30 -9.85
CA ASN A 195 10.98 18.13 -9.53
C ASN A 195 10.00 18.38 -8.38
N VAL A 196 9.87 19.60 -7.83
CA VAL A 196 8.90 19.88 -6.75
C VAL A 196 7.48 19.53 -7.18
N SER A 197 7.09 19.92 -8.40
CA SER A 197 5.78 19.56 -8.97
C SER A 197 5.64 18.06 -9.15
N LEU A 198 6.67 17.39 -9.69
CA LEU A 198 6.66 15.95 -9.90
C LEU A 198 6.53 15.18 -8.57
N LEU A 199 7.19 15.68 -7.53
CA LEU A 199 7.14 15.10 -6.19
C LEU A 199 5.78 15.34 -5.53
N ALA A 200 5.19 16.51 -5.73
CA ALA A 200 3.82 16.78 -5.27
C ALA A 200 2.80 15.86 -5.96
N ASP A 201 2.92 15.68 -7.28
CA ASP A 201 2.10 14.73 -8.05
C ASP A 201 2.27 13.30 -7.54
N TYR A 202 3.51 12.90 -7.23
CA TYR A 202 3.77 11.58 -6.64
C TYR A 202 2.97 11.38 -5.36
N TYR A 203 3.02 12.32 -4.41
CA TYR A 203 2.26 12.19 -3.17
C TYR A 203 0.75 12.26 -3.38
N HIS A 204 0.27 13.02 -4.36
CA HIS A 204 -1.15 13.10 -4.70
C HIS A 204 -1.70 11.78 -5.26
N TRP A 205 -0.99 11.19 -6.24
CA TRP A 205 -1.48 10.00 -6.95
C TRP A 205 -1.09 8.69 -6.29
N VAL A 206 0.10 8.63 -5.67
CA VAL A 206 0.68 7.42 -5.07
C VAL A 206 0.55 7.42 -3.56
N GLY A 207 0.54 8.59 -2.91
CA GLY A 207 0.58 8.71 -1.46
C GLY A 207 2.00 8.75 -0.90
N PHE A 208 2.12 8.68 0.42
CA PHE A 208 3.38 8.79 1.16
C PHE A 208 3.53 7.68 2.23
N GLY A 209 4.73 7.51 2.75
CA GLY A 209 5.03 6.52 3.80
C GLY A 209 4.59 5.10 3.41
N ILE A 210 3.89 4.44 4.33
CA ILE A 210 3.38 3.08 4.11
C ILE A 210 2.31 3.02 3.00
N PHE A 211 1.59 4.12 2.75
CA PHE A 211 0.50 4.21 1.76
C PHE A 211 0.98 4.32 0.32
N ALA A 212 2.23 4.76 0.12
CA ALA A 212 2.90 4.74 -1.17
C ALA A 212 3.34 3.32 -1.58
N ARG A 213 3.55 2.45 -0.58
CA ARG A 213 4.07 1.10 -0.78
C ARG A 213 2.97 0.05 -0.90
N TYR A 214 1.88 0.21 -0.16
CA TYR A 214 0.83 -0.78 -0.08
C TYR A 214 -0.54 -0.18 -0.40
N ALA A 215 -1.34 -0.95 -1.13
CA ALA A 215 -2.72 -0.59 -1.47
C ALA A 215 -3.73 -1.07 -0.42
N ALA A 216 -3.42 -2.18 0.26
CA ALA A 216 -4.26 -2.80 1.28
C ALA A 216 -3.52 -2.99 2.60
N PHE A 217 -4.27 -2.97 3.70
CA PHE A 217 -3.71 -3.04 5.06
C PHE A 217 -4.54 -3.94 5.96
N ASN A 218 -3.87 -4.59 6.91
CA ASN A 218 -4.52 -5.20 8.07
C ASN A 218 -4.36 -4.31 9.29
N VAL A 219 -5.44 -4.15 10.06
CA VAL A 219 -5.39 -3.44 11.34
C VAL A 219 -4.69 -4.30 12.39
N GLN A 220 -3.75 -3.71 13.11
CA GLN A 220 -2.95 -4.35 14.16
C GLN A 220 -3.21 -3.73 15.52
N GLU A 221 -3.07 -4.55 16.57
CA GLU A 221 -3.37 -4.18 17.96
C GLU A 221 -2.16 -3.61 18.71
N HIS A 222 -0.94 -4.05 18.35
CA HIS A 222 0.31 -3.66 19.01
C HIS A 222 1.33 -3.16 18.00
N GLY A 223 2.12 -2.16 18.41
CA GLY A 223 3.15 -1.56 17.57
C GLY A 223 2.58 -0.64 16.49
N GLN A 224 2.89 -0.90 15.23
CA GLN A 224 2.29 -0.18 14.10
C GLN A 224 0.81 -0.56 13.99
N TRP A 225 -0.09 0.42 13.89
CA TRP A 225 -1.55 0.19 13.86
C TRP A 225 -2.05 -0.35 12.51
N LEU A 226 -1.22 -0.32 11.47
CA LEU A 226 -1.45 -0.94 10.17
C LEU A 226 -0.25 -1.77 9.74
N GLU A 227 -0.53 -2.92 9.13
CA GLU A 227 0.44 -3.72 8.40
C GLU A 227 0.05 -3.77 6.93
N GLY A 228 1.01 -3.46 6.04
CA GLY A 228 0.78 -3.46 4.60
C GLY A 228 0.73 -4.87 4.00
N ILE A 229 -0.25 -5.13 3.14
CA ILE A 229 -0.40 -6.41 2.44
C ILE A 229 0.39 -6.34 1.12
N ALA A 230 1.46 -7.13 1.02
CA ALA A 230 2.35 -7.09 -0.14
C ALA A 230 1.71 -7.68 -1.41
N LYS A 231 0.96 -8.78 -1.27
CA LYS A 231 0.28 -9.46 -2.39
C LYS A 231 -1.21 -9.43 -2.18
N ASN A 232 -1.90 -8.62 -2.97
CA ASN A 232 -3.35 -8.50 -2.94
C ASN A 232 -4.00 -9.54 -3.86
N ASP A 233 -5.26 -9.85 -3.59
CA ASP A 233 -6.09 -10.66 -4.48
C ASP A 233 -6.22 -9.94 -5.83
N PRO A 234 -5.81 -10.55 -6.97
CA PRO A 234 -5.85 -9.91 -8.29
C PRO A 234 -7.28 -9.80 -8.86
N ILE A 235 -8.30 -10.16 -8.08
CA ILE A 235 -9.69 -10.13 -8.49
C ILE A 235 -10.16 -8.77 -9.00
N ARG A 236 -10.92 -8.78 -10.08
CA ARG A 236 -11.47 -7.58 -10.74
C ARG A 236 -12.97 -7.69 -10.88
N ILE A 237 -13.60 -6.56 -11.19
CA ILE A 237 -15.04 -6.45 -11.37
C ILE A 237 -15.50 -7.41 -12.47
N ASP A 238 -14.76 -7.47 -13.59
CA ASP A 238 -15.06 -8.36 -14.71
C ASP A 238 -15.04 -9.85 -14.35
N ASN A 239 -14.33 -10.25 -13.29
CA ASN A 239 -14.32 -11.65 -12.83
C ASN A 239 -15.61 -12.03 -12.08
N LEU A 240 -16.48 -11.08 -11.78
CA LEU A 240 -17.72 -11.25 -11.01
C LEU A 240 -18.91 -11.29 -11.97
N ILE A 241 -19.13 -12.43 -12.58
CA ILE A 241 -20.13 -12.60 -13.64
C ILE A 241 -21.53 -12.73 -13.04
N CYS A 242 -22.54 -12.16 -13.71
CA CYS A 242 -23.95 -12.17 -13.30
C CYS A 242 -24.21 -11.46 -11.96
N GLN A 243 -23.51 -10.34 -11.71
CA GLN A 243 -23.67 -9.50 -10.52
C GLN A 243 -23.72 -8.00 -10.89
N GLU A 244 -24.18 -7.69 -12.11
CA GLU A 244 -24.08 -6.37 -12.71
C GLU A 244 -24.87 -5.32 -11.92
N ARG A 245 -26.03 -5.72 -11.36
CA ARG A 245 -26.86 -4.83 -10.53
C ARG A 245 -26.19 -4.51 -9.20
N GLU A 246 -25.68 -5.54 -8.51
CA GLU A 246 -25.00 -5.41 -7.23
C GLU A 246 -23.73 -4.57 -7.38
N GLN A 247 -22.96 -4.81 -8.45
CA GLN A 247 -21.79 -4.02 -8.82
C GLN A 247 -22.15 -2.56 -9.06
N ALA A 248 -23.14 -2.27 -9.89
CA ALA A 248 -23.50 -0.90 -10.24
C ALA A 248 -23.82 -0.04 -9.00
N ILE A 249 -24.49 -0.60 -8.00
CA ILE A 249 -24.79 0.09 -6.74
C ILE A 249 -23.49 0.43 -5.98
N VAL A 250 -22.61 -0.55 -5.81
CA VAL A 250 -21.36 -0.39 -5.06
C VAL A 250 -20.38 0.54 -5.77
N LEU A 251 -20.25 0.40 -7.09
CA LEU A 251 -19.38 1.23 -7.93
C LEU A 251 -19.84 2.69 -7.89
N ARG A 252 -21.12 2.97 -8.12
CA ARG A 252 -21.66 4.33 -8.10
C ARG A 252 -21.42 5.04 -6.77
N ASN A 253 -21.62 4.36 -5.64
CA ASN A 253 -21.34 4.93 -4.32
C ASN A 253 -19.84 5.18 -4.10
N THR A 254 -19.00 4.25 -4.56
CA THR A 254 -17.53 4.36 -4.44
C THR A 254 -17.00 5.50 -5.32
N GLU A 255 -17.51 5.67 -6.53
CA GLU A 255 -17.14 6.75 -7.43
C GLU A 255 -17.51 8.13 -6.88
N ALA A 256 -18.72 8.25 -6.31
CA ALA A 256 -19.14 9.48 -5.62
C ALA A 256 -18.16 9.82 -4.48
N PHE A 257 -17.80 8.83 -3.66
CA PHE A 257 -16.84 8.99 -2.56
C PHE A 257 -15.45 9.44 -3.03
N LEU A 258 -14.93 8.83 -4.10
CA LEU A 258 -13.63 9.16 -4.68
C LEU A 258 -13.62 10.60 -5.23
N GLN A 259 -14.73 11.05 -5.79
CA GLN A 259 -14.92 12.42 -6.26
C GLN A 259 -15.16 13.44 -5.13
N GLY A 260 -15.24 12.99 -3.87
CA GLY A 260 -15.48 13.86 -2.71
C GLY A 260 -16.95 14.21 -2.48
N TYR A 261 -17.88 13.60 -3.21
CA TYR A 261 -19.31 13.73 -2.93
C TYR A 261 -19.73 12.90 -1.71
N PRO A 262 -20.87 13.24 -1.06
CA PRO A 262 -21.44 12.42 -0.01
C PRO A 262 -21.70 10.99 -0.49
N ALA A 263 -21.29 10.01 0.31
CA ALA A 263 -21.43 8.60 0.03
C ALA A 263 -21.75 7.82 1.30
N ASN A 264 -22.43 6.70 1.14
CA ASN A 264 -22.92 5.89 2.25
C ASN A 264 -21.96 4.75 2.58
N ASN A 265 -22.09 4.23 3.80
CA ASN A 265 -21.51 2.93 4.10
C ASN A 265 -22.27 1.85 3.33
N ILE A 266 -21.70 0.66 3.19
CA ILE A 266 -22.37 -0.42 2.48
C ILE A 266 -22.32 -1.67 3.33
N ILE A 267 -23.44 -2.36 3.40
CA ILE A 267 -23.48 -3.72 3.89
C ILE A 267 -23.94 -4.66 2.77
N LEU A 268 -23.11 -5.67 2.51
CA LEU A 268 -23.31 -6.68 1.48
C LEU A 268 -23.83 -7.95 2.15
N TYR A 269 -25.07 -8.31 1.87
CA TYR A 269 -25.73 -9.49 2.45
C TYR A 269 -25.84 -10.61 1.45
N GLY A 270 -25.77 -11.87 1.90
CA GLY A 270 -26.00 -13.01 1.02
C GLY A 270 -25.38 -14.31 1.51
N ASN A 271 -25.59 -15.40 0.78
CA ASN A 271 -25.00 -16.69 1.15
C ASN A 271 -23.47 -16.67 1.01
N ARG A 272 -22.79 -17.64 1.64
CA ARG A 272 -21.34 -17.79 1.49
C ARG A 272 -20.99 -18.17 0.04
N GLY A 273 -19.87 -17.63 -0.46
CA GLY A 273 -19.39 -17.93 -1.81
C GLY A 273 -20.10 -17.19 -2.96
N THR A 274 -20.98 -16.22 -2.67
CA THR A 274 -21.67 -15.40 -3.69
C THR A 274 -20.87 -14.19 -4.17
N GLY A 275 -19.62 -13.98 -3.72
CA GLY A 275 -18.77 -12.90 -4.25
C GLY A 275 -18.78 -11.56 -3.49
N LYS A 276 -19.42 -11.48 -2.32
CA LYS A 276 -19.49 -10.24 -1.51
C LYS A 276 -18.12 -9.64 -1.17
N SER A 277 -17.26 -10.42 -0.51
CA SER A 277 -15.91 -10.00 -0.13
C SER A 277 -15.02 -9.78 -1.37
N SER A 278 -15.29 -10.55 -2.42
CA SER A 278 -14.61 -10.44 -3.71
C SER A 278 -14.91 -9.12 -4.41
N LEU A 279 -16.15 -8.63 -4.36
CA LEU A 279 -16.52 -7.33 -4.92
C LEU A 279 -15.76 -6.20 -4.22
N VAL A 280 -15.75 -6.19 -2.88
CA VAL A 280 -15.04 -5.14 -2.14
C VAL A 280 -13.54 -5.15 -2.43
N LYS A 281 -12.92 -6.33 -2.54
CA LYS A 281 -11.51 -6.47 -2.94
C LYS A 281 -11.25 -6.00 -4.37
N ALA A 282 -12.17 -6.27 -5.29
CA ALA A 282 -12.05 -5.84 -6.68
C ALA A 282 -12.08 -4.31 -6.84
N LEU A 283 -12.81 -3.59 -5.98
CA LEU A 283 -12.79 -2.11 -5.97
C LEU A 283 -11.38 -1.55 -5.80
N LEU A 284 -10.53 -2.21 -5.01
CA LEU A 284 -9.17 -1.76 -4.81
C LEU A 284 -8.37 -1.78 -6.11
N ASN A 285 -8.48 -2.87 -6.88
CA ASN A 285 -7.79 -3.01 -8.16
C ASN A 285 -8.36 -2.05 -9.21
N GLU A 286 -9.67 -1.77 -9.15
CA GLU A 286 -10.34 -0.84 -10.06
C GLU A 286 -9.94 0.62 -9.82
N TYR A 287 -9.85 1.03 -8.55
CA TYR A 287 -9.76 2.45 -8.18
C TYR A 287 -8.47 2.84 -7.47
N ILE A 288 -7.44 1.99 -7.45
CA ILE A 288 -6.12 2.33 -6.90
C ILE A 288 -5.55 3.61 -7.53
N SER A 289 -5.79 3.80 -8.83
CA SER A 289 -5.33 4.94 -9.61
C SER A 289 -6.01 6.26 -9.22
N ARG A 290 -7.10 6.18 -8.46
CA ARG A 290 -7.84 7.33 -7.90
C ARG A 290 -7.60 7.48 -6.39
N GLY A 291 -6.51 6.90 -5.88
CA GLY A 291 -6.09 7.05 -4.48
C GLY A 291 -6.83 6.17 -3.47
N LEU A 292 -7.62 5.18 -3.92
CA LEU A 292 -8.33 4.27 -3.02
C LEU A 292 -7.34 3.38 -2.24
N ARG A 293 -7.61 3.19 -0.94
CA ARG A 293 -6.93 2.23 -0.07
C ARG A 293 -7.95 1.35 0.66
N LEU A 294 -7.60 0.09 0.84
CA LEU A 294 -8.45 -0.88 1.53
C LEU A 294 -7.85 -1.23 2.89
N VAL A 295 -8.60 -1.04 3.97
CA VAL A 295 -8.16 -1.36 5.34
C VAL A 295 -9.04 -2.47 5.87
N GLN A 296 -8.50 -3.68 5.98
CA GLN A 296 -9.21 -4.81 6.55
C GLN A 296 -9.22 -4.71 8.08
N LEU A 297 -10.42 -4.63 8.65
CA LEU A 297 -10.67 -4.66 10.08
C LEU A 297 -11.24 -6.03 10.46
N PRO A 298 -10.47 -6.88 11.15
CA PRO A 298 -10.98 -8.14 11.68
C PRO A 298 -12.12 -7.91 12.68
N LYS A 299 -13.11 -8.80 12.68
CA LYS A 299 -14.28 -8.72 13.56
C LYS A 299 -13.93 -8.70 15.05
N ASN A 300 -12.90 -9.45 15.46
CA ASN A 300 -12.40 -9.48 16.83
C ASN A 300 -11.56 -8.25 17.22
N ARG A 301 -11.50 -7.23 16.36
CA ARG A 301 -10.76 -5.97 16.56
C ARG A 301 -11.64 -4.74 16.33
N ILE A 302 -12.97 -4.89 16.34
CA ILE A 302 -13.91 -3.78 16.14
C ILE A 302 -13.75 -2.70 17.21
N ASN A 303 -13.36 -3.06 18.43
CA ASN A 303 -12.96 -2.13 19.48
C ASN A 303 -11.87 -1.10 19.06
N LEU A 304 -11.00 -1.41 18.08
CA LEU A 304 -9.97 -0.48 17.56
C LEU A 304 -10.51 0.56 16.57
N PHE A 305 -11.74 0.40 16.11
CA PHE A 305 -12.36 1.21 15.06
C PHE A 305 -12.39 2.73 15.36
N PRO A 306 -12.73 3.22 16.57
CA PRO A 306 -12.72 4.66 16.86
C PRO A 306 -11.33 5.28 16.67
N GLY A 307 -10.30 4.65 17.24
CA GLY A 307 -8.92 5.12 17.12
C GLY A 307 -8.37 5.00 15.69
N LEU A 308 -8.83 3.99 14.94
CA LEU A 308 -8.50 3.81 13.53
C LEU A 308 -9.04 4.97 12.68
N ILE A 309 -10.32 5.32 12.83
CA ILE A 309 -10.93 6.44 12.10
C ILE A 309 -10.20 7.75 12.39
N ALA A 310 -9.94 8.06 13.66
CA ALA A 310 -9.27 9.30 14.06
C ALA A 310 -7.87 9.47 13.44
N LYS A 311 -7.16 8.36 13.19
CA LYS A 311 -5.87 8.36 12.50
C LYS A 311 -6.02 8.50 10.99
N LEU A 312 -6.94 7.74 10.38
CA LEU A 312 -7.21 7.79 8.94
C LEU A 312 -7.77 9.15 8.48
N ALA A 313 -8.54 9.83 9.33
CA ALA A 313 -9.08 11.16 9.07
C ALA A 313 -8.00 12.22 8.77
N LYS A 314 -6.79 12.03 9.32
CA LYS A 314 -5.65 12.95 9.15
C LYS A 314 -4.85 12.67 7.89
N ILE A 315 -5.17 11.61 7.16
CA ILE A 315 -4.44 11.17 5.97
C ILE A 315 -5.29 11.51 4.75
N PRO A 316 -4.80 12.35 3.82
CA PRO A 316 -5.57 12.86 2.69
C PRO A 316 -5.69 11.85 1.53
N LEU A 317 -5.94 10.58 1.88
CA LEU A 317 -6.24 9.50 0.94
C LEU A 317 -7.65 8.98 1.22
N LYS A 318 -8.22 8.24 0.26
CA LYS A 318 -9.58 7.68 0.36
C LYS A 318 -9.50 6.24 0.87
N PHE A 319 -10.14 5.96 2.00
CA PHE A 319 -10.11 4.66 2.65
C PHE A 319 -11.48 3.97 2.64
N ILE A 320 -11.51 2.70 2.27
CA ILE A 320 -12.60 1.79 2.62
C ILE A 320 -12.10 0.87 3.73
N ILE A 321 -12.72 0.96 4.90
CA ILE A 321 -12.59 -0.02 5.98
C ILE A 321 -13.49 -1.20 5.64
N PHE A 322 -12.89 -2.37 5.50
CA PHE A 322 -13.55 -3.60 5.13
C PHE A 322 -13.69 -4.54 6.32
N ILE A 323 -14.93 -4.89 6.68
CA ILE A 323 -15.25 -5.83 7.74
C ILE A 323 -15.86 -7.09 7.11
N ASP A 324 -15.16 -8.22 7.18
CA ASP A 324 -15.60 -9.46 6.53
C ASP A 324 -16.38 -10.38 7.49
N ASP A 325 -17.46 -10.99 6.98
CA ASP A 325 -18.37 -11.91 7.68
C ASP A 325 -18.82 -11.37 9.05
N LEU A 326 -19.28 -10.11 9.09
CA LEU A 326 -19.89 -9.50 10.27
C LEU A 326 -21.08 -10.37 10.72
N SER A 327 -20.93 -10.98 11.89
CA SER A 327 -21.91 -11.89 12.46
C SER A 327 -22.48 -11.30 13.72
N PHE A 328 -23.75 -10.91 13.68
CA PHE A 328 -24.47 -10.21 14.74
C PHE A 328 -24.58 -10.93 16.10
N ASN A 329 -23.94 -12.09 16.29
CA ASN A 329 -23.93 -12.84 17.54
C ASN A 329 -22.74 -12.52 18.47
N GLU A 330 -21.86 -11.58 18.10
CA GLU A 330 -20.66 -11.21 18.88
C GLU A 330 -21.00 -10.25 20.04
N GLU A 331 -20.05 -10.04 20.95
CA GLU A 331 -20.22 -9.31 22.21
C GLU A 331 -20.91 -7.94 22.03
N GLU A 332 -21.92 -7.62 22.86
CA GLU A 332 -22.71 -6.38 22.76
C GLU A 332 -21.88 -5.10 22.65
N ASN A 333 -20.68 -5.08 23.24
CA ASN A 333 -19.83 -3.90 23.30
C ASN A 333 -19.27 -3.50 21.92
N ASP A 334 -18.90 -4.47 21.07
CA ASP A 334 -18.38 -4.17 19.72
C ASP A 334 -19.48 -3.60 18.82
N TYR A 335 -20.72 -4.07 18.98
CA TYR A 335 -21.89 -3.57 18.27
C TYR A 335 -22.25 -2.15 18.68
N LYS A 336 -22.26 -1.85 19.98
CA LYS A 336 -22.54 -0.50 20.50
C LYS A 336 -21.50 0.51 20.00
N ASN A 337 -20.22 0.12 19.97
CA ASN A 337 -19.14 0.95 19.43
C ASN A 337 -19.30 1.24 17.93
N LEU A 338 -19.57 0.21 17.13
CA LEU A 338 -19.78 0.37 15.68
C LEU A 338 -21.04 1.21 15.40
N LYS A 339 -22.14 0.93 16.12
CA LYS A 339 -23.40 1.65 15.97
C LYS A 339 -23.25 3.13 16.29
N SER A 340 -22.71 3.48 17.46
CA SER A 340 -22.50 4.88 17.89
C SER A 340 -21.70 5.69 16.86
N LEU A 341 -20.69 5.08 16.25
CA LEU A 341 -19.87 5.74 15.23
C LEU A 341 -20.56 5.87 13.87
N LEU A 342 -21.34 4.86 13.46
CA LEU A 342 -22.15 4.94 12.24
C LEU A 342 -23.35 5.90 12.39
N GLU A 343 -23.82 6.09 13.61
CA GLU A 343 -24.88 7.04 13.97
C GLU A 343 -24.45 8.49 13.84
N GLY A 344 -23.14 8.75 13.84
CA GLY A 344 -22.60 10.10 13.87
C GLY A 344 -22.89 10.72 15.24
N GLY A 345 -21.95 10.60 16.17
CA GLY A 345 -21.98 11.38 17.41
C GLY A 345 -21.86 12.88 17.13
N VAL A 346 -21.48 13.66 18.15
CA VAL A 346 -21.21 15.11 18.00
C VAL A 346 -20.09 15.38 16.96
N GLU A 347 -19.20 14.42 16.75
CA GLU A 347 -18.17 14.48 15.72
C GLU A 347 -18.69 13.97 14.37
N SER A 348 -18.61 14.82 13.34
CA SER A 348 -18.92 14.44 11.97
C SER A 348 -17.94 13.38 11.47
N ARG A 349 -18.47 12.33 10.83
CA ARG A 349 -17.68 11.32 10.13
C ARG A 349 -16.69 11.94 9.14
N PRO A 350 -15.43 11.45 9.06
CA PRO A 350 -14.47 11.94 8.09
C PRO A 350 -14.91 11.70 6.63
N ALA A 351 -14.75 12.72 5.79
CA ALA A 351 -15.12 12.69 4.37
C ALA A 351 -14.25 11.75 3.51
N ASN A 352 -13.22 11.15 4.10
CA ASN A 352 -12.24 10.30 3.43
C ASN A 352 -12.27 8.83 3.89
N VAL A 353 -13.28 8.41 4.67
CA VAL A 353 -13.43 7.03 5.17
C VAL A 353 -14.83 6.47 4.92
N LEU A 354 -14.92 5.31 4.25
CA LEU A 354 -16.12 4.46 4.17
C LEU A 354 -15.97 3.14 4.91
N VAL A 355 -17.09 2.55 5.34
CA VAL A 355 -17.17 1.22 5.95
C VAL A 355 -17.99 0.31 5.06
N TYR A 356 -17.34 -0.71 4.49
CA TYR A 356 -18.01 -1.77 3.73
C TYR A 356 -17.95 -3.08 4.52
N ALA A 357 -19.10 -3.61 4.89
CA ALA A 357 -19.20 -4.85 5.66
C ALA A 357 -19.85 -5.96 4.83
N THR A 358 -19.43 -7.22 5.00
CA THR A 358 -20.18 -8.37 4.47
C THR A 358 -20.87 -9.09 5.61
N SER A 359 -22.06 -9.64 5.35
CA SER A 359 -22.75 -10.49 6.32
C SER A 359 -23.48 -11.65 5.64
N ASN A 360 -23.59 -12.77 6.35
CA ASN A 360 -24.29 -13.95 5.86
C ASN A 360 -25.81 -13.81 6.06
N ARG A 361 -26.58 -14.10 5.01
CA ARG A 361 -28.05 -14.09 5.04
C ARG A 361 -28.65 -14.94 6.18
N LYS A 362 -28.00 -16.06 6.52
CA LYS A 362 -28.46 -16.94 7.62
C LYS A 362 -28.39 -16.29 9.00
N HIS A 363 -27.47 -15.36 9.22
CA HIS A 363 -27.30 -14.71 10.54
C HIS A 363 -28.39 -13.66 10.77
N LEU A 364 -28.65 -12.79 9.79
CA LEU A 364 -29.72 -11.78 9.88
C LEU A 364 -31.14 -12.40 9.96
N ILE A 365 -31.42 -13.43 9.16
CA ILE A 365 -32.76 -14.05 9.10
C ILE A 365 -33.04 -14.94 10.30
N ARG A 366 -32.06 -15.71 10.83
CA ARG A 366 -32.30 -16.52 12.03
C ARG A 366 -32.69 -15.65 13.23
N GLU A 367 -32.05 -14.50 13.38
CA GLU A 367 -32.40 -13.54 14.42
C GLU A 367 -33.83 -13.02 14.22
N SER A 368 -34.20 -12.67 12.98
CA SER A 368 -35.55 -12.20 12.67
C SER A 368 -36.66 -13.20 12.97
N PHE A 369 -36.39 -14.50 12.94
CA PHE A 369 -37.38 -15.56 13.18
C PHE A 369 -37.30 -16.16 14.58
N ALA A 370 -36.14 -16.12 15.25
CA ALA A 370 -35.99 -16.57 16.63
C ALA A 370 -36.68 -15.58 17.60
N GLY A 371 -36.48 -14.26 17.43
CA GLY A 371 -37.08 -13.24 18.29
C GLY A 371 -38.61 -13.15 18.20
N ARG A 372 -39.23 -13.69 17.14
CA ARG A 372 -40.70 -13.78 17.01
C ARG A 372 -41.31 -15.04 17.64
N ARG A 373 -40.47 -16.00 18.06
CA ARG A 373 -40.93 -17.30 18.63
C ARG A 373 -40.75 -17.40 20.14
N THR A 374 -40.11 -16.42 20.76
CA THR A 374 -39.86 -16.35 22.20
C THR A 374 -40.44 -15.05 22.74
N ASP A 375 -41.35 -15.12 23.72
CA ASP A 375 -41.91 -13.99 24.48
C ASP A 375 -40.87 -13.38 25.46
N ASP A 376 -39.58 -13.49 25.15
CA ASP A 376 -38.49 -12.88 25.92
C ASP A 376 -38.19 -11.49 25.37
N VAL A 377 -38.54 -10.45 26.13
CA VAL A 377 -38.31 -9.03 25.80
C VAL A 377 -36.85 -8.77 25.40
N HIS A 378 -35.90 -9.41 26.09
CA HIS A 378 -34.47 -9.30 25.79
C HIS A 378 -34.07 -9.81 24.39
N ALA A 379 -34.79 -10.80 23.85
CA ALA A 379 -34.51 -11.32 22.51
C ALA A 379 -35.04 -10.39 21.39
N GLN A 380 -36.12 -9.65 21.67
CA GLN A 380 -36.66 -8.63 20.77
C GLN A 380 -35.77 -7.38 20.75
N ASP A 381 -35.33 -6.89 21.92
CA ASP A 381 -34.40 -5.76 22.03
C ASP A 381 -33.10 -6.03 21.28
N THR A 382 -32.52 -7.22 21.47
CA THR A 382 -31.30 -7.65 20.77
C THR A 382 -31.49 -7.67 19.25
N MET A 383 -32.68 -8.02 18.75
CA MET A 383 -32.99 -8.08 17.33
C MET A 383 -33.19 -6.68 16.73
N GLU A 384 -33.89 -5.79 17.43
CA GLU A 384 -34.09 -4.40 17.02
C GLU A 384 -32.76 -3.64 16.98
N GLU A 385 -31.85 -3.87 17.92
CA GLU A 385 -30.51 -3.26 17.90
C GLU A 385 -29.70 -3.64 16.66
N LYS A 386 -29.82 -4.89 16.20
CA LYS A 386 -29.09 -5.42 15.02
C LYS A 386 -29.66 -4.91 13.71
N LEU A 387 -30.98 -4.84 13.60
CA LEU A 387 -31.66 -4.19 12.46
C LEU A 387 -31.32 -2.69 12.42
N SER A 388 -31.31 -2.04 13.59
CA SER A 388 -30.89 -0.65 13.71
C SER A 388 -29.46 -0.42 13.22
N LEU A 389 -28.51 -1.31 13.53
CA LEU A 389 -27.14 -1.22 12.99
C LEU A 389 -27.11 -1.35 11.46
N ALA A 390 -27.84 -2.34 10.90
CA ALA A 390 -27.92 -2.55 9.46
C ALA A 390 -28.41 -1.31 8.71
N ASP A 391 -29.42 -0.63 9.25
CA ASP A 391 -29.98 0.60 8.66
C ASP A 391 -28.97 1.75 8.65
N ARG A 392 -28.00 1.79 9.58
CA ARG A 392 -26.96 2.84 9.62
C ARG A 392 -25.92 2.74 8.51
N PHE A 393 -25.87 1.63 7.78
CA PHE A 393 -25.00 1.57 6.62
C PHE A 393 -25.51 2.52 5.51
N GLY A 394 -26.82 2.70 5.37
CA GLY A 394 -27.41 3.59 4.35
C GLY A 394 -27.56 2.95 2.96
N ILE A 395 -26.72 1.97 2.61
CA ILE A 395 -26.93 1.13 1.42
C ILE A 395 -26.81 -0.35 1.80
N THR A 396 -27.84 -1.11 1.41
CA THR A 396 -27.92 -2.56 1.57
C THR A 396 -27.92 -3.23 0.20
N VAL A 397 -26.93 -4.09 -0.06
CA VAL A 397 -26.80 -4.85 -1.32
C VAL A 397 -27.00 -6.33 -1.06
N THR A 398 -27.96 -6.95 -1.73
CA THR A 398 -28.32 -8.36 -1.51
C THR A 398 -27.80 -9.24 -2.62
N PHE A 399 -26.97 -10.22 -2.27
CA PHE A 399 -26.41 -11.24 -3.14
C PHE A 399 -27.17 -12.55 -2.99
N LEU A 400 -27.84 -12.96 -4.06
CA LEU A 400 -28.56 -14.22 -4.12
C LEU A 400 -27.63 -15.37 -4.53
N SER A 401 -27.98 -16.58 -4.10
CA SER A 401 -27.33 -17.78 -4.66
C SER A 401 -27.77 -17.94 -6.11
N PRO A 402 -26.84 -18.22 -7.05
CA PRO A 402 -27.20 -18.40 -8.44
C PRO A 402 -28.10 -19.64 -8.61
N ASP A 403 -29.09 -19.53 -9.48
CA ASP A 403 -29.80 -20.70 -9.99
C ASP A 403 -28.87 -21.53 -10.92
N GLN A 404 -29.40 -22.60 -11.50
CA GLN A 404 -28.60 -23.47 -12.37
C GLN A 404 -28.04 -22.70 -13.57
N GLU A 405 -28.90 -21.96 -14.27
CA GLU A 405 -28.52 -21.31 -15.52
C GLU A 405 -27.52 -20.17 -15.26
N THR A 406 -27.74 -19.39 -14.20
CA THR A 406 -26.80 -18.36 -13.74
C THR A 406 -25.46 -18.96 -13.34
N PHE A 407 -25.47 -20.10 -12.64
CA PHE A 407 -24.24 -20.81 -12.29
C PHE A 407 -23.47 -21.27 -13.53
N LEU A 408 -24.16 -21.82 -14.53
CA LEU A 408 -23.54 -22.24 -15.79
C LEU A 408 -22.97 -21.05 -16.57
N LYS A 409 -23.67 -19.92 -16.61
CA LYS A 409 -23.16 -18.67 -17.19
C LYS A 409 -21.89 -18.18 -16.51
N ILE A 410 -21.83 -18.25 -15.18
CA ILE A 410 -20.63 -17.90 -14.40
C ILE A 410 -19.47 -18.83 -14.80
N VAL A 411 -19.70 -20.14 -14.89
CA VAL A 411 -18.68 -21.11 -15.29
C VAL A 411 -18.18 -20.84 -16.71
N GLU A 412 -19.09 -20.63 -17.67
CA GLU A 412 -18.74 -20.30 -19.06
C GLU A 412 -17.87 -19.06 -19.14
N GLY A 413 -18.28 -17.97 -18.49
CA GLY A 413 -17.51 -16.74 -18.56
C GLY A 413 -16.15 -16.83 -17.85
N LEU A 414 -16.06 -17.57 -16.73
CA LEU A 414 -14.76 -17.85 -16.10
C LEU A 414 -13.88 -18.75 -16.97
N ALA A 415 -14.45 -19.72 -17.69
CA ALA A 415 -13.70 -20.56 -18.63
C ALA A 415 -13.10 -19.74 -19.77
N VAL A 416 -13.87 -18.82 -20.35
CA VAL A 416 -13.39 -17.88 -21.38
C VAL A 416 -12.26 -17.00 -20.84
N GLN A 417 -12.41 -16.44 -19.63
CA GLN A 417 -11.38 -15.61 -19.00
C GLN A 417 -10.06 -16.36 -18.75
N ASN A 418 -10.12 -17.67 -18.54
CA ASN A 418 -8.94 -18.51 -18.28
C ASN A 418 -8.46 -19.29 -19.51
N GLY A 419 -9.00 -18.99 -20.71
CA GLY A 419 -8.56 -19.60 -21.96
C GLY A 419 -8.89 -21.09 -22.09
N ILE A 420 -9.90 -21.60 -21.38
CA ILE A 420 -10.30 -23.01 -21.44
C ILE A 420 -11.12 -23.25 -22.73
N THR A 421 -10.66 -24.18 -23.57
CA THR A 421 -11.20 -24.48 -24.90
C THR A 421 -12.13 -25.71 -24.95
N LEU A 422 -12.84 -26.00 -23.85
CA LEU A 422 -13.83 -27.07 -23.81
C LEU A 422 -15.10 -26.70 -24.59
N GLU A 423 -15.73 -27.70 -25.20
CA GLU A 423 -17.05 -27.56 -25.82
C GLU A 423 -18.10 -27.20 -24.76
N LYS A 424 -19.05 -26.34 -25.12
CA LYS A 424 -19.96 -25.68 -24.16
C LYS A 424 -20.83 -26.69 -23.42
N GLU A 425 -21.41 -27.67 -24.11
CA GLU A 425 -22.26 -28.68 -23.49
C GLU A 425 -21.46 -29.58 -22.54
N GLU A 426 -20.25 -29.98 -22.92
CA GLU A 426 -19.37 -30.75 -22.04
C GLU A 426 -18.95 -29.94 -20.80
N LEU A 427 -18.60 -28.66 -20.96
CA LEU A 427 -18.27 -27.78 -19.84
C LEU A 427 -19.44 -27.68 -18.85
N ARG A 428 -20.67 -27.46 -19.37
CA ARG A 428 -21.88 -27.39 -18.55
C ARG A 428 -22.13 -28.70 -17.79
N LYS A 429 -22.03 -29.83 -18.48
CA LYS A 429 -22.24 -31.16 -17.89
C LYS A 429 -21.25 -31.44 -16.75
N ARG A 430 -19.96 -31.20 -16.99
CA ARG A 430 -18.91 -31.38 -15.96
C ARG A 430 -19.09 -30.42 -14.79
N ALA A 431 -19.51 -29.18 -15.05
CA ALA A 431 -19.81 -28.21 -13.99
C ALA A 431 -20.97 -28.65 -13.09
N LEU A 432 -22.02 -29.23 -13.67
CA LEU A 432 -23.14 -29.77 -12.88
C LEU A 432 -22.73 -30.99 -12.05
N GLN A 433 -21.90 -31.88 -12.61
CA GLN A 433 -21.32 -33.00 -11.87
C GLN A 433 -20.46 -32.52 -10.69
N TRP A 434 -19.65 -31.48 -10.91
CA TRP A 434 -18.84 -30.87 -9.87
C TRP A 434 -19.69 -30.35 -8.70
N VAL A 435 -20.82 -29.69 -8.99
CA VAL A 435 -21.74 -29.18 -7.96
C VAL A 435 -22.30 -30.30 -7.07
N LEU A 436 -22.59 -31.48 -7.63
CA LEU A 436 -23.12 -32.62 -6.86
C LEU A 436 -22.14 -33.11 -5.78
N MET A 437 -20.84 -32.92 -6.01
CA MET A 437 -19.77 -33.33 -5.08
C MET A 437 -19.38 -32.21 -4.09
N HIS A 438 -19.94 -31.01 -4.20
CA HIS A 438 -19.50 -29.82 -3.47
C HIS A 438 -20.66 -29.05 -2.79
N ASN A 439 -20.34 -27.96 -2.10
CA ASN A 439 -21.25 -27.14 -1.28
C ASN A 439 -22.23 -26.27 -2.12
N GLY A 440 -22.85 -26.85 -3.14
CA GLY A 440 -23.90 -26.22 -3.95
C GLY A 440 -23.41 -25.17 -4.94
N ARG A 441 -24.35 -24.46 -5.55
CA ARG A 441 -24.11 -23.47 -6.61
C ARG A 441 -23.68 -22.13 -6.02
N SER A 442 -22.44 -21.75 -6.29
CA SER A 442 -21.87 -20.47 -5.88
C SER A 442 -20.75 -20.05 -6.82
N GLY A 443 -20.41 -18.76 -6.83
CA GLY A 443 -19.25 -18.27 -7.59
C GLY A 443 -17.93 -18.90 -7.11
N ARG A 444 -17.82 -19.20 -5.81
CA ARG A 444 -16.69 -19.97 -5.25
C ARG A 444 -16.60 -21.37 -5.86
N THR A 445 -17.73 -22.09 -5.92
CA THR A 445 -17.79 -23.44 -6.49
C THR A 445 -17.40 -23.41 -7.97
N ALA A 446 -17.88 -22.41 -8.73
CA ALA A 446 -17.53 -22.22 -10.14
C ALA A 446 -16.02 -21.99 -10.31
N ARG A 447 -15.41 -21.11 -9.51
CA ARG A 447 -13.95 -20.88 -9.55
C ARG A 447 -13.14 -22.12 -9.20
N GLN A 448 -13.57 -22.88 -8.19
CA GLN A 448 -12.92 -24.14 -7.82
C GLN A 448 -12.96 -25.16 -8.96
N PHE A 449 -14.08 -25.24 -9.68
CA PHE A 449 -14.22 -26.07 -10.87
C PHE A 449 -13.26 -25.64 -11.99
N ILE A 450 -13.16 -24.33 -12.27
CA ILE A 450 -12.22 -23.81 -13.28
C ILE A 450 -10.76 -24.10 -12.90
N ASN A 451 -10.39 -23.92 -11.62
CA ASN A 451 -9.05 -24.28 -11.15
C ASN A 451 -8.74 -25.77 -11.32
N HIS A 452 -9.74 -26.64 -11.11
CA HIS A 452 -9.61 -28.07 -11.33
C HIS A 452 -9.36 -28.39 -12.80
N LEU A 453 -10.11 -27.77 -13.72
CA LEU A 453 -9.88 -27.93 -15.17
C LEU A 453 -8.49 -27.44 -15.61
N LEU A 454 -8.04 -26.29 -15.08
CA LEU A 454 -6.70 -25.78 -15.38
C LEU A 454 -5.61 -26.76 -14.92
N ALA A 455 -5.76 -27.34 -13.72
CA ALA A 455 -4.82 -28.33 -13.21
C ALA A 455 -4.76 -29.59 -14.09
N GLU A 456 -5.91 -30.10 -14.55
CA GLU A 456 -5.96 -31.24 -15.48
C GLU A 456 -5.23 -30.94 -16.79
N HIS A 457 -5.42 -29.75 -17.36
CA HIS A 457 -4.77 -29.34 -18.60
C HIS A 457 -3.24 -29.26 -18.45
N HIS A 458 -2.76 -28.73 -17.33
CA HIS A 458 -1.33 -28.67 -17.02
C HIS A 458 -0.68 -30.01 -16.73
N MET A 459 -1.44 -31.00 -16.23
CA MET A 459 -0.94 -32.37 -16.01
C MET A 459 -0.99 -33.23 -17.28
N SER A 460 -1.82 -32.85 -18.24
CA SER A 460 -2.00 -33.56 -19.53
C SER A 460 -1.15 -32.99 -20.67
N SER A 461 -0.51 -31.83 -20.45
CA SER A 461 0.46 -31.19 -21.35
C SER A 461 1.88 -31.45 -20.84
#